data_AF-A0A482WZ47-F1
#
_entry.id   AF-A0A482WZ47-F1
#
_cell.length_a   1.000
_cell.length_b   1.000
_cell.length_c   1.000
_cell.angle_alpha   90.00
_cell.angle_beta   90.00
_cell.angle_gamma   90.00
#
_symmetry.space_group_name_H-M   'P 1'
#
loop_
_entity.id
_entity.type
_entity.pdbx_description
1 polymer ?
#
loop_
_entity_poly.entity_id
_entity_poly.type
_entity_poly.pdbx_seq_one_letter_code
_entity_poly.pdbx_strand_id
1 'polypeptide(L)'
;MEAIMDTTVDSLFSVFATLGTVPVIRSARGNAAEMVAEKLDKKLRENLRDTRNSLFLTDATQAGNFSFQRPLLIILDRNVDMATPLHHTWTYQALAHDVLELSLNRVVVEEGGGKSPGGSVRAKTRACDLDSRDKFWVTHKGSPFPIVAEAIQEELEQYRSSEEEVKRLKATMGIDNESDVAFSMMNDNTAKLTSAVNSLPQLLEKKRLIDMHTTIATGILNAIKSRRLDTLFELEEKIMAKASLDKPLMDVISDPDTGTPDDKMRLFIIYYICSHTMSESEFEKYSQALENAGCDLKPLNYIKRWKVDDHMIQMIAIAYCLLLRCRAAKELGN
;
A
#
# COMPACT_ATOMS: atom_id res chain seq x y z
N MET A 1 -25.90 9.96 -3.87
CA MET A 1 -25.41 9.66 -2.52
C MET A 1 -26.03 8.37 -1.99
N GLU A 2 -27.36 8.24 -1.97
CA GLU A 2 -28.04 7.02 -1.51
C GLU A 2 -27.59 5.75 -2.25
N ALA A 3 -27.53 5.76 -3.59
CA ALA A 3 -27.05 4.61 -4.36
C ALA A 3 -25.61 4.16 -4.00
N ILE A 4 -24.72 5.09 -3.63
CA ILE A 4 -23.34 4.77 -3.22
C ILE A 4 -23.35 4.11 -1.85
N MET A 5 -24.15 4.64 -0.93
CA MET A 5 -24.35 4.04 0.40
C MET A 5 -24.89 2.62 0.28
N ASP A 6 -25.85 2.40 -0.60
CA ASP A 6 -26.50 1.09 -0.79
C ASP A 6 -25.51 0.08 -1.36
N THR A 7 -24.74 0.48 -2.36
CA THR A 7 -23.65 -0.33 -2.91
C THR A 7 -22.61 -0.69 -1.84
N THR A 8 -22.28 0.27 -0.97
CA THR A 8 -21.32 0.05 0.14
C THR A 8 -21.87 -0.94 1.15
N VAL A 9 -23.14 -0.77 1.56
CA VAL A 9 -23.83 -1.68 2.49
C VAL A 9 -23.94 -3.08 1.91
N ASP A 10 -24.26 -3.22 0.63
CA ASP A 10 -24.39 -4.50 -0.06
C ASP A 10 -23.04 -5.21 -0.17
N SER A 11 -21.98 -4.46 -0.46
CA SER A 11 -20.61 -4.98 -0.51
C SER A 11 -20.14 -5.45 0.87
N LEU A 12 -20.35 -4.64 1.92
CA LEU A 12 -20.01 -5.01 3.30
C LEU A 12 -20.83 -6.22 3.77
N PHE A 13 -22.13 -6.25 3.47
CA PHE A 13 -23.00 -7.39 3.77
C PHE A 13 -22.48 -8.67 3.11
N SER A 14 -22.06 -8.60 1.84
CA SER A 14 -21.53 -9.74 1.09
C SER A 14 -20.25 -10.30 1.70
N VAL A 15 -19.37 -9.45 2.24
CA VAL A 15 -18.18 -9.89 2.98
C VAL A 15 -18.57 -10.75 4.18
N PHE A 16 -19.51 -10.26 5.01
CA PHE A 16 -19.93 -10.99 6.22
C PHE A 16 -20.77 -12.24 5.92
N ALA A 17 -21.55 -12.21 4.84
CA ALA A 17 -22.25 -13.39 4.33
C ALA A 17 -21.25 -14.46 3.88
N THR A 18 -20.18 -14.06 3.17
CA THR A 18 -19.10 -14.98 2.74
C THR A 18 -18.32 -15.55 3.93
N LEU A 19 -18.09 -14.74 4.97
CA LEU A 19 -17.44 -15.20 6.21
C LEU A 19 -18.37 -16.02 7.10
N GLY A 20 -19.68 -16.07 6.82
CA GLY A 20 -20.67 -16.72 7.68
C GLY A 20 -20.76 -16.15 9.10
N THR A 21 -20.34 -14.90 9.32
CA THR A 21 -20.26 -14.30 10.68
C THR A 21 -20.94 -12.95 10.76
N VAL A 22 -21.57 -12.66 11.90
CA VAL A 22 -22.23 -11.37 12.16
C VAL A 22 -21.32 -10.47 12.99
N PRO A 23 -20.87 -9.32 12.47
CA PRO A 23 -19.93 -8.46 13.18
C PRO A 23 -20.61 -7.62 14.26
N VAL A 24 -19.84 -7.17 15.25
CA VAL A 24 -20.17 -6.02 16.09
C VAL A 24 -19.78 -4.76 15.32
N ILE A 25 -20.72 -3.85 15.07
CA ILE A 25 -20.46 -2.63 14.28
C ILE A 25 -20.11 -1.46 15.20
N ARG A 26 -19.09 -0.70 14.83
CA ARG A 26 -18.69 0.57 15.45
C ARG A 26 -18.40 1.60 14.35
N SER A 27 -18.81 2.83 14.60
CA SER A 27 -18.55 3.98 13.71
C SER A 27 -18.45 5.26 14.53
N ALA A 28 -17.81 6.28 13.96
CA ALA A 28 -17.90 7.64 14.47
C ALA A 28 -19.32 8.19 14.23
N ARG A 29 -19.81 9.04 15.13
CA ARG A 29 -21.15 9.66 15.03
C ARG A 29 -21.11 10.94 14.21
N GLY A 30 -22.22 11.28 13.57
CA GLY A 30 -22.44 12.54 12.86
C GLY A 30 -21.82 12.62 11.47
N ASN A 31 -21.43 11.49 10.88
CA ASN A 31 -20.83 11.45 9.54
C ASN A 31 -21.38 10.28 8.69
N ALA A 32 -20.85 10.13 7.47
CA ALA A 32 -21.30 9.09 6.54
C ALA A 32 -21.09 7.67 7.08
N ALA A 33 -20.10 7.45 7.96
CA ALA A 33 -19.84 6.15 8.56
C ALA A 33 -20.99 5.68 9.47
N GLU A 34 -21.64 6.60 10.20
CA GLU A 34 -22.83 6.28 11.01
C GLU A 34 -23.99 5.82 10.13
N MET A 35 -24.25 6.51 9.02
CA MET A 35 -25.34 6.16 8.10
C MET A 35 -25.15 4.78 7.48
N VAL A 36 -23.92 4.46 7.05
CA VAL A 36 -23.57 3.12 6.54
C VAL A 36 -23.73 2.05 7.64
N ALA A 37 -23.28 2.35 8.86
CA ALA A 37 -23.36 1.44 9.99
C ALA A 37 -24.81 1.07 10.36
N GLU A 38 -25.71 2.05 10.45
CA GLU A 38 -27.12 1.84 10.75
C GLU A 38 -27.83 1.04 9.66
N LYS A 39 -27.56 1.37 8.39
CA LYS A 39 -28.17 0.66 7.25
C LYS A 39 -27.67 -0.78 7.14
N LEU A 40 -26.40 -1.03 7.44
CA LEU A 40 -25.83 -2.38 7.52
C LEU A 40 -26.41 -3.17 8.70
N ASP A 41 -26.52 -2.58 9.90
CA ASP A 41 -27.13 -3.23 11.07
C ASP A 41 -28.58 -3.63 10.79
N LYS A 42 -29.37 -2.73 10.18
CA LYS A 42 -30.74 -3.02 9.75
C LYS A 42 -30.77 -4.21 8.78
N LYS A 43 -29.94 -4.18 7.73
CA LYS A 43 -29.90 -5.26 6.73
C LYS A 43 -29.50 -6.61 7.33
N LEU A 44 -28.53 -6.63 8.25
CA LEU A 44 -28.13 -7.84 8.97
C LEU A 44 -29.28 -8.38 9.83
N ARG A 45 -29.97 -7.52 10.60
CA ARG A 45 -31.11 -7.93 11.44
C ARG A 45 -32.26 -8.50 10.63
N GLU A 46 -32.57 -7.89 9.48
CA GLU A 46 -33.62 -8.37 8.57
C GLU A 46 -33.30 -9.76 8.03
N ASN A 47 -32.06 -10.00 7.60
CA ASN A 47 -31.63 -11.31 7.09
C ASN A 47 -31.56 -12.39 8.20
N LEU A 48 -31.21 -12.01 9.43
CA LEU A 48 -31.19 -12.96 10.56
C LEU A 48 -32.58 -13.36 11.03
N ARG A 49 -33.61 -12.52 10.81
CA ARG A 49 -35.00 -12.85 11.11
C ARG A 49 -35.58 -13.85 10.13
N ASP A 50 -35.12 -13.87 8.88
CA ASP A 50 -35.57 -14.82 7.87
C ASP A 50 -34.87 -16.17 8.04
N THR A 51 -35.44 -17.03 8.88
CA THR A 51 -34.90 -18.36 9.20
C THR A 51 -34.90 -19.31 7.99
N ARG A 52 -35.59 -18.97 6.89
CA ARG A 52 -35.63 -19.80 5.68
C ARG A 52 -34.47 -19.51 4.72
N ASN A 53 -33.82 -18.36 4.83
CA ASN A 53 -32.73 -17.88 3.95
C ASN A 53 -31.52 -17.34 4.72
N SER A 54 -31.25 -17.86 5.92
CA SER A 54 -30.17 -17.31 6.75
C SER A 54 -28.78 -17.67 6.20
N LEU A 55 -28.18 -16.72 5.49
CA LEU A 55 -26.81 -16.79 4.95
C LEU A 55 -25.72 -16.93 6.03
N PHE A 56 -26.07 -16.72 7.30
CA PHE A 56 -25.13 -16.72 8.44
C PHE A 56 -25.18 -18.01 9.28
N LEU A 57 -26.01 -18.99 8.90
CA LEU A 57 -26.17 -20.24 9.65
C LEU A 57 -25.57 -21.46 8.94
N THR A 58 -25.22 -21.32 7.65
CA THR A 58 -24.95 -22.46 6.76
C THR A 58 -23.71 -23.28 7.15
N ASP A 59 -22.73 -22.70 7.85
CA ASP A 59 -21.54 -23.41 8.35
C ASP A 59 -21.50 -23.65 9.87
N ALA A 60 -22.34 -22.95 10.64
CA ALA A 60 -22.35 -23.07 12.10
C ALA A 60 -22.81 -24.46 12.57
N THR A 61 -23.61 -25.17 11.77
CA THR A 61 -24.16 -26.49 12.11
C THR A 61 -23.28 -27.67 11.68
N GLN A 62 -22.33 -27.48 10.75
CA GLN A 62 -21.46 -28.58 10.25
C GLN A 62 -20.17 -28.74 11.07
N ALA A 63 -19.67 -27.67 11.68
CA ALA A 63 -18.35 -27.67 12.34
C ALA A 63 -18.38 -27.71 13.88
N GLY A 64 -19.54 -27.68 14.54
CA GLY A 64 -19.59 -27.57 16.02
C GLY A 64 -18.96 -26.29 16.59
N ASN A 65 -18.53 -25.37 15.72
CA ASN A 65 -17.86 -24.14 16.06
C ASN A 65 -18.89 -23.02 16.19
N PHE A 66 -19.62 -22.98 17.31
CA PHE A 66 -20.15 -21.70 17.78
C PHE A 66 -18.97 -20.83 18.16
N SER A 67 -18.44 -20.05 17.21
CA SER A 67 -17.53 -18.98 17.55
C SER A 67 -18.31 -17.96 18.38
N PHE A 68 -18.17 -18.00 19.70
CA PHE A 68 -18.64 -16.95 20.60
C PHE A 68 -17.93 -15.62 20.36
N GLN A 69 -16.90 -15.59 19.50
CA GLN A 69 -16.17 -14.41 19.11
C GLN A 69 -16.75 -13.85 17.81
N ARG A 70 -17.50 -12.75 17.94
CA ARG A 70 -17.97 -11.95 16.81
C ARG A 70 -16.85 -10.99 16.37
N PRO A 71 -16.55 -10.87 15.08
CA PRO A 71 -15.58 -9.90 14.61
C PRO A 71 -16.06 -8.46 14.86
N LEU A 72 -15.13 -7.53 15.08
CA LEU A 72 -15.42 -6.10 15.18
C LEU A 72 -15.27 -5.46 13.80
N LEU A 73 -16.35 -4.82 13.31
CA LEU A 73 -16.31 -3.96 12.14
C LEU A 73 -16.23 -2.50 12.60
N ILE A 74 -15.14 -1.82 12.24
CA ILE A 74 -14.97 -0.37 12.45
C ILE A 74 -15.16 0.32 11.10
N ILE A 75 -16.16 1.19 11.00
CA ILE A 75 -16.41 2.02 9.83
C ILE A 75 -15.91 3.43 10.13
N LEU A 76 -14.97 3.89 9.32
CA LEU A 76 -14.35 5.21 9.43
C LEU A 76 -14.68 6.04 8.20
N ASP A 77 -14.87 7.33 8.42
CA ASP A 77 -14.90 8.34 7.36
C ASP A 77 -13.48 8.86 7.13
N ARG A 78 -13.08 9.08 5.88
CA ARG A 78 -11.73 9.53 5.53
C ARG A 78 -11.39 10.88 6.15
N ASN A 79 -12.39 11.70 6.50
CA ASN A 79 -12.20 12.95 7.23
C ASN A 79 -11.42 12.81 8.54
N VAL A 80 -11.32 11.61 9.12
CA VAL A 80 -10.49 11.38 10.33
C VAL A 80 -9.00 11.60 10.08
N ASP A 81 -8.53 11.40 8.85
CA ASP A 81 -7.12 11.54 8.46
C ASP A 81 -6.97 11.72 6.94
N MET A 82 -6.79 12.98 6.55
CA MET A 82 -6.55 13.40 5.17
C MET A 82 -5.05 13.51 4.82
N ALA A 83 -4.15 13.49 5.82
CA ALA A 83 -2.72 13.63 5.58
C ALA A 83 -2.10 12.32 5.08
N THR A 84 -2.44 11.19 5.73
CA THR A 84 -1.89 9.86 5.37
C THR A 84 -2.05 9.46 3.89
N PRO A 85 -3.20 9.65 3.21
CA PRO A 85 -3.30 9.27 1.79
C PRO A 85 -2.48 10.16 0.84
N LEU A 86 -2.03 11.33 1.30
CA LEU A 86 -1.19 12.25 0.54
C LEU A 86 0.29 12.05 0.85
N HIS A 87 0.61 11.45 2.00
CA HIS A 87 1.97 11.22 2.44
C HIS A 87 2.72 10.30 1.48
N HIS A 88 3.93 10.69 1.09
CA HIS A 88 4.87 9.78 0.46
C HIS A 88 5.21 8.67 1.44
N THR A 89 5.35 7.46 0.93
CA THR A 89 5.59 6.28 1.78
C THR A 89 6.93 5.66 1.43
N TRP A 90 7.47 4.87 2.36
CA TRP A 90 8.77 4.24 2.19
C TRP A 90 8.74 2.71 2.20
N THR A 91 7.55 2.12 2.15
CA THR A 91 7.39 0.66 2.08
C THR A 91 7.27 0.20 0.64
N TYR A 92 7.68 -1.04 0.37
CA TYR A 92 7.79 -1.54 -1.00
C TYR A 92 6.46 -1.50 -1.78
N GLN A 93 5.37 -1.96 -1.17
CA GLN A 93 4.05 -1.96 -1.80
C GLN A 93 3.52 -0.56 -2.06
N ALA A 94 3.70 0.33 -1.09
CA ALA A 94 3.14 1.67 -1.18
C ALA A 94 3.92 2.51 -2.21
N LEU A 95 5.25 2.37 -2.28
CA LEU A 95 6.06 2.93 -3.36
C LEU A 95 5.67 2.36 -4.73
N ALA A 96 5.52 1.04 -4.87
CA ALA A 96 5.08 0.44 -6.12
C ALA A 96 3.70 0.97 -6.58
N HIS A 97 2.80 1.23 -5.64
CA HIS A 97 1.51 1.84 -5.92
C HIS A 97 1.63 3.31 -6.33
N ASP A 98 2.38 4.10 -5.57
CA ASP A 98 2.48 5.55 -5.74
C ASP A 98 3.28 5.96 -6.99
N VAL A 99 4.34 5.21 -7.33
CA VAL A 99 5.27 5.63 -8.40
C VAL A 99 5.23 4.75 -9.65
N LEU A 100 4.66 3.54 -9.58
CA LEU A 100 4.55 2.61 -10.71
C LEU A 100 3.09 2.20 -11.02
N GLU A 101 2.11 2.87 -10.41
CA GLU A 101 0.68 2.67 -10.66
C GLU A 101 0.22 1.20 -10.47
N LEU A 102 0.61 0.58 -9.35
CA LEU A 102 0.13 -0.77 -8.99
C LEU A 102 -1.39 -0.84 -9.02
N SER A 103 -1.93 -1.62 -9.97
CA SER A 103 -3.37 -1.81 -10.13
C SER A 103 -3.67 -3.27 -10.41
N LEU A 104 -4.68 -3.83 -9.75
CA LEU A 104 -5.09 -5.23 -9.89
C LEU A 104 -3.92 -6.21 -9.75
N ASN A 105 -3.02 -5.96 -8.80
CA ASN A 105 -1.79 -6.74 -8.56
C ASN A 105 -0.81 -6.76 -9.74
N ARG A 106 -0.80 -5.72 -10.58
CA ARG A 106 0.12 -5.58 -11.71
C ARG A 106 0.78 -4.22 -11.72
N VAL A 107 2.08 -4.20 -12.02
CA VAL A 107 2.84 -2.98 -12.36
C VAL A 107 3.40 -3.08 -13.76
N VAL A 108 3.54 -1.95 -14.43
CA VAL A 108 4.20 -1.85 -15.74
C VAL A 108 5.42 -0.96 -15.58
N VAL A 109 6.61 -1.54 -15.76
CA VAL A 109 7.87 -0.82 -15.60
C VAL A 109 8.48 -0.55 -16.97
N GLU A 110 8.91 0.69 -17.20
CA GLU A 110 9.69 1.02 -18.39
C GLU A 110 11.14 0.56 -18.24
N GLU A 111 11.59 -0.34 -19.10
CA GLU A 111 13.00 -0.67 -19.25
C GLU A 111 13.64 0.33 -20.24
N GLY A 112 14.75 0.95 -19.83
CA GLY A 112 15.53 1.87 -20.66
C GLY A 112 15.84 1.24 -22.02
N GLY A 113 15.48 1.95 -23.10
CA GLY A 113 15.39 1.40 -24.45
C GLY A 113 16.69 0.81 -24.98
N GLY A 114 16.69 -0.50 -25.23
CA GLY A 114 17.59 -1.12 -26.21
C GLY A 114 17.25 -0.60 -27.61
N LYS A 115 18.28 -0.27 -28.40
CA LYS A 115 18.12 0.15 -29.80
C LYS A 115 17.38 -0.95 -30.57
N SER A 116 16.18 -0.64 -31.06
CA SER A 116 15.49 -1.50 -32.04
C SER A 116 16.24 -1.42 -33.39
N PRO A 117 16.29 -2.49 -34.19
CA PRO A 117 16.90 -2.47 -35.53
C PRO A 117 16.01 -1.70 -36.53
N GLY A 118 15.88 -0.40 -36.30
CA GLY A 118 14.98 0.49 -37.07
C GLY A 118 14.96 1.96 -36.62
N GLY A 119 15.76 2.38 -35.64
CA GLY A 119 15.95 3.81 -35.32
C GLY A 119 14.82 4.48 -34.50
N SER A 120 13.69 3.81 -34.23
CA SER A 120 12.67 4.31 -33.30
C SER A 120 13.00 3.90 -31.86
N VAL A 121 13.16 4.88 -30.97
CA VAL A 121 13.26 4.66 -29.51
C VAL A 121 11.87 4.27 -29.00
N ARG A 122 11.57 2.98 -28.93
CA ARG A 122 10.38 2.50 -28.23
C ARG A 122 10.83 1.99 -26.86
N ALA A 123 10.41 2.65 -25.80
CA ALA A 123 10.62 2.18 -24.43
C ALA A 123 10.06 0.76 -24.32
N LYS A 124 10.88 -0.19 -23.88
CA LYS A 124 10.45 -1.58 -23.72
C LYS A 124 9.77 -1.66 -22.36
N THR A 125 8.46 -1.82 -22.33
CA THR A 125 7.73 -1.97 -21.06
C THR A 125 7.67 -3.43 -20.65
N ARG A 126 7.77 -3.69 -19.34
CA ARG A 126 7.63 -5.01 -18.74
C ARG A 126 6.47 -4.99 -17.76
N ALA A 127 5.46 -5.82 -18.02
CA ALA A 127 4.40 -6.08 -17.06
C ALA A 127 4.88 -7.10 -16.01
N CYS A 128 4.67 -6.80 -14.75
CA CYS A 128 5.01 -7.66 -13.62
C CYS A 128 3.76 -7.91 -12.77
N ASP A 129 3.42 -9.18 -12.56
CA ASP A 129 2.29 -9.60 -11.74
C ASP A 129 2.77 -9.94 -10.32
N LEU A 130 2.16 -9.30 -9.31
CA LEU A 130 2.49 -9.38 -7.89
C LEU A 130 1.41 -10.15 -7.14
N ASP A 131 1.44 -11.48 -7.24
CA ASP A 131 0.40 -12.34 -6.69
C ASP A 131 0.73 -12.91 -5.29
N SER A 132 -0.19 -13.68 -4.72
CA SER A 132 -0.01 -14.32 -3.40
C SER A 132 0.85 -15.59 -3.42
N ARG A 133 1.28 -16.05 -4.60
CA ARG A 133 2.17 -17.23 -4.77
C ARG A 133 3.64 -16.81 -4.75
N ASP A 134 3.90 -15.56 -5.09
CA ASP A 134 5.19 -14.91 -4.93
C ASP A 134 5.56 -14.73 -3.45
N LYS A 135 6.44 -15.61 -2.96
CA LYS A 135 6.90 -15.60 -1.58
C LYS A 135 7.71 -14.35 -1.24
N PHE A 136 8.45 -13.80 -2.19
CA PHE A 136 9.25 -12.61 -1.96
C PHE A 136 8.31 -11.42 -1.74
N TRP A 137 7.33 -11.25 -2.63
CA TRP A 137 6.30 -10.21 -2.48
C TRP A 137 5.52 -10.34 -1.16
N VAL A 138 5.00 -11.52 -0.84
CA VAL A 138 4.22 -11.73 0.39
C VAL A 138 5.02 -11.36 1.64
N THR A 139 6.31 -11.69 1.66
CA THR A 139 7.21 -11.42 2.80
C THR A 139 7.58 -9.95 2.90
N HIS A 140 7.90 -9.29 1.78
CA HIS A 140 8.53 -7.97 1.78
C HIS A 140 7.64 -6.80 1.35
N LYS A 141 6.40 -7.04 0.90
CA LYS A 141 5.49 -5.95 0.45
C LYS A 141 5.30 -4.83 1.48
N GLY A 142 5.30 -5.17 2.78
CA GLY A 142 5.17 -4.21 3.87
C GLY A 142 6.50 -3.70 4.42
N SER A 143 7.64 -4.20 3.94
CA SER A 143 8.96 -3.82 4.44
C SER A 143 9.41 -2.46 3.91
N PRO A 144 10.20 -1.70 4.69
CA PRO A 144 10.91 -0.52 4.20
C PRO A 144 11.75 -0.84 2.96
N PHE A 145 11.79 0.09 2.00
CA PHE A 145 12.46 -0.10 0.71
C PHE A 145 13.95 -0.47 0.80
N PRO A 146 14.77 0.10 1.71
CA PRO A 146 16.16 -0.31 1.88
C PRO A 146 16.31 -1.80 2.22
N ILE A 147 15.45 -2.31 3.10
CA ILE A 147 15.44 -3.74 3.50
C ILE A 147 15.08 -4.62 2.30
N VAL A 148 14.19 -4.16 1.42
CA VAL A 148 13.83 -4.90 0.20
C VAL A 148 15.00 -4.96 -0.79
N ALA A 149 15.76 -3.87 -0.95
CA ALA A 149 16.95 -3.87 -1.79
C ALA A 149 18.02 -4.86 -1.29
N GLU A 150 18.24 -4.91 0.03
CA GLU A 150 19.12 -5.90 0.67
C GLU A 150 18.62 -7.33 0.47
N ALA A 151 17.32 -7.58 0.65
CA ALA A 151 16.73 -8.90 0.46
C ALA A 151 16.81 -9.39 -1.00
N ILE A 152 16.63 -8.51 -1.99
CA ILE A 152 16.84 -8.86 -3.41
C ILE A 152 18.29 -9.30 -3.64
N GLN A 153 19.25 -8.58 -3.06
CA GLN A 153 20.66 -8.88 -3.20
C GLN A 153 21.01 -10.24 -2.57
N GLU A 154 20.46 -10.54 -1.40
CA GLU A 154 20.62 -11.84 -0.73
C GLU A 154 20.04 -12.98 -1.57
N GLU A 155 18.81 -12.83 -2.09
CA GLU A 155 18.16 -13.84 -2.93
C GLU A 155 18.95 -14.10 -4.23
N LEU A 156 19.54 -13.06 -4.81
CA LEU A 156 20.42 -13.17 -5.97
C LEU A 156 21.71 -13.94 -5.66
N GLU A 157 22.32 -13.71 -4.50
CA GLU A 157 23.52 -14.42 -4.06
C GLU A 157 23.22 -15.91 -3.78
N GLN A 158 22.12 -16.19 -3.08
CA GLN A 158 21.65 -17.56 -2.85
C GLN A 158 21.35 -18.29 -4.18
N TYR A 159 20.76 -17.59 -5.15
CA TYR A 159 20.52 -18.13 -6.48
C TYR A 159 21.84 -18.48 -7.21
N ARG A 160 22.83 -17.59 -7.18
CA ARG A 160 24.15 -17.83 -7.81
C ARG A 160 24.84 -19.05 -7.21
N SER A 161 24.86 -19.16 -5.89
CA SER A 161 25.41 -20.34 -5.19
C SER A 161 24.73 -21.65 -5.63
N SER A 162 23.39 -21.63 -5.72
CA SER A 162 22.61 -22.78 -6.17
C SER A 162 22.86 -23.11 -7.65
N GLU A 163 23.00 -22.10 -8.51
CA GLU A 163 23.29 -22.27 -9.94
C GLU A 163 24.69 -22.88 -10.15
N GLU A 164 25.70 -22.42 -9.40
CA GLU A 164 27.06 -22.94 -9.43
C GLU A 164 27.13 -24.40 -8.97
N GLU A 165 26.38 -24.77 -7.93
CA GLU A 165 26.28 -26.16 -7.49
C GLU A 165 25.69 -27.07 -8.59
N VAL A 166 24.62 -26.62 -9.25
CA VAL A 166 24.01 -27.37 -10.36
C VAL A 166 24.97 -27.47 -11.55
N LYS A 167 25.69 -26.38 -11.90
CA LYS A 167 26.72 -26.39 -12.96
C LYS A 167 27.85 -27.36 -12.62
N ARG A 168 28.33 -27.37 -11.39
CA ARG A 168 29.37 -28.29 -10.90
C ARG A 168 28.89 -29.75 -11.00
N LEU A 169 27.67 -30.05 -10.55
CA LEU A 169 27.09 -31.39 -10.66
C LEU A 169 26.98 -31.86 -12.12
N LYS A 170 26.58 -30.97 -13.05
CA LYS A 170 26.57 -31.27 -14.49
C LYS A 170 27.97 -31.54 -15.04
N ALA A 171 28.96 -30.74 -14.67
CA ALA A 171 30.34 -30.87 -15.15
C ALA A 171 31.04 -32.14 -14.64
N THR A 172 30.85 -32.51 -13.36
CA THR A 172 31.39 -33.77 -12.79
C THR A 172 30.82 -35.01 -13.48
N MET A 173 29.69 -34.90 -14.17
CA MET A 173 29.01 -36.01 -14.85
C MET A 173 29.37 -36.13 -16.34
N GLY A 174 30.16 -35.22 -16.93
CA GLY A 174 30.62 -35.33 -18.33
C GLY A 174 29.52 -35.20 -19.39
N ILE A 175 28.35 -34.63 -19.07
CA ILE A 175 27.18 -34.54 -19.98
C ILE A 175 27.43 -33.61 -21.21
N ASP A 176 28.51 -32.83 -21.21
CA ASP A 176 28.93 -32.05 -22.38
C ASP A 176 29.72 -32.86 -23.42
N ASN A 177 30.11 -34.11 -23.12
CA ASN A 177 30.77 -34.99 -24.08
C ASN A 177 30.01 -36.31 -24.23
N GLU A 178 29.73 -36.62 -25.49
CA GLU A 178 29.06 -37.79 -26.05
C GLU A 178 29.84 -39.10 -25.81
N SER A 179 30.22 -39.42 -24.56
CA SER A 179 30.97 -40.63 -24.22
C SER A 179 30.23 -41.49 -23.21
N ASP A 180 29.67 -42.57 -23.74
CA ASP A 180 28.77 -43.57 -23.17
C ASP A 180 29.43 -44.52 -22.13
N VAL A 181 30.44 -44.09 -21.37
CA VAL A 181 31.26 -45.02 -20.55
C VAL A 181 31.65 -44.44 -19.19
N ALA A 182 30.73 -44.48 -18.22
CA ALA A 182 31.07 -44.51 -16.78
C ALA A 182 29.88 -44.86 -15.86
N PHE A 183 29.12 -45.93 -16.15
CA PHE A 183 27.93 -46.31 -15.35
C PHE A 183 28.24 -47.04 -14.02
N SER A 184 29.51 -47.20 -13.60
CA SER A 184 29.86 -48.16 -12.52
C SER A 184 30.30 -47.56 -11.17
N MET A 185 30.24 -46.24 -10.93
CA MET A 185 30.62 -45.65 -9.64
C MET A 185 29.68 -44.53 -9.13
N MET A 186 28.35 -44.68 -9.29
CA MET A 186 27.44 -43.50 -9.23
C MET A 186 26.18 -43.60 -8.35
N ASN A 187 26.05 -44.48 -7.35
CA ASN A 187 24.77 -44.59 -6.63
C ASN A 187 24.38 -43.32 -5.82
N ASP A 188 25.34 -42.65 -5.17
CA ASP A 188 25.08 -41.39 -4.43
C ASP A 188 24.97 -40.16 -5.35
N ASN A 189 25.65 -40.19 -6.50
CA ASN A 189 25.64 -39.09 -7.46
C ASN A 189 24.38 -39.09 -8.34
N THR A 190 23.80 -40.27 -8.65
CA THR A 190 22.53 -40.37 -9.38
C THR A 190 21.35 -39.83 -8.58
N ALA A 191 21.33 -40.04 -7.25
CA ALA A 191 20.29 -39.47 -6.38
C ALA A 191 20.40 -37.94 -6.29
N LYS A 192 21.62 -37.40 -6.12
CA LYS A 192 21.87 -35.95 -6.14
C LYS A 192 21.58 -35.33 -7.50
N LEU A 193 21.88 -36.03 -8.59
CA LEU A 193 21.55 -35.61 -9.96
C LEU A 193 20.05 -35.56 -10.19
N THR A 194 19.32 -36.62 -9.80
CA THR A 194 17.86 -36.67 -9.93
C THR A 194 17.22 -35.54 -9.12
N SER A 195 17.72 -35.28 -7.91
CA SER A 195 17.29 -34.15 -7.08
C SER A 195 17.58 -32.78 -7.73
N ALA A 196 18.78 -32.59 -8.30
CA ALA A 196 19.17 -31.35 -8.97
C ALA A 196 18.38 -31.11 -10.26
N VAL A 197 18.09 -32.15 -11.04
CA VAL A 197 17.23 -32.06 -12.24
C VAL A 197 15.79 -31.72 -11.84
N ASN A 198 15.30 -32.31 -10.75
CA ASN A 198 13.98 -32.01 -10.21
C ASN A 198 13.87 -30.62 -9.58
N SER A 199 14.99 -29.95 -9.26
CA SER A 199 15.03 -28.59 -8.69
C SER A 199 15.26 -27.48 -9.73
N LEU A 200 15.62 -27.84 -10.98
CA LEU A 200 15.84 -26.88 -12.07
C LEU A 200 14.62 -25.99 -12.36
N PRO A 201 13.37 -26.50 -12.45
CA PRO A 201 12.20 -25.65 -12.66
C PRO A 201 12.03 -24.60 -11.55
N GLN A 202 12.29 -24.97 -10.31
CA GLN A 202 12.20 -24.10 -9.14
C GLN A 202 13.29 -23.03 -9.18
N LEU A 203 14.51 -23.38 -9.62
CA LEU A 203 15.59 -22.40 -9.80
C LEU A 203 15.30 -21.41 -10.93
N LEU A 204 14.70 -21.86 -12.04
CA LEU A 204 14.27 -20.98 -13.13
C LEU A 204 13.17 -20.02 -12.68
N GLU A 205 12.18 -20.51 -11.93
CA GLU A 205 11.13 -19.66 -11.39
C GLU A 205 11.66 -18.68 -10.35
N LYS A 206 12.57 -19.13 -9.47
CA LYS A 206 13.28 -18.25 -8.52
C LYS A 206 14.02 -17.13 -9.24
N LYS A 207 14.76 -17.45 -10.31
CA LYS A 207 15.41 -16.44 -11.15
C LYS A 207 14.40 -15.46 -11.74
N ARG A 208 13.29 -15.95 -12.30
CA ARG A 208 12.24 -15.12 -12.89
C ARG A 208 11.68 -14.10 -11.90
N LEU A 209 11.43 -14.53 -10.65
CA LEU A 209 10.95 -13.67 -9.57
C LEU A 209 12.02 -12.64 -9.14
N ILE A 210 13.28 -13.05 -8.97
CA ILE A 210 14.39 -12.13 -8.66
C ILE A 210 14.53 -11.06 -9.75
N ASP A 211 14.53 -11.46 -11.01
CA ASP A 211 14.62 -10.54 -12.15
C ASP A 211 13.41 -9.59 -12.18
N MET A 212 12.21 -10.08 -11.84
CA MET A 212 10.99 -9.27 -11.75
C MET A 212 11.12 -8.20 -10.65
N HIS A 213 11.48 -8.58 -9.44
CA HIS A 213 11.62 -7.63 -8.32
C HIS A 213 12.77 -6.66 -8.52
N THR A 214 13.86 -7.10 -9.17
CA THR A 214 14.97 -6.20 -9.53
C THR A 214 14.51 -5.13 -10.51
N THR A 215 13.72 -5.49 -11.54
CA THR A 215 13.12 -4.51 -12.45
C THR A 215 12.21 -3.52 -11.70
N ILE A 216 11.34 -4.00 -10.82
CA ILE A 216 10.43 -3.14 -10.04
C ILE A 216 11.22 -2.22 -9.12
N ALA A 217 12.18 -2.74 -8.35
CA ALA A 217 13.02 -1.98 -7.44
C ALA A 217 13.84 -0.91 -8.18
N THR A 218 14.33 -1.22 -9.38
CA THR A 218 15.01 -0.26 -10.24
C THR A 218 14.07 0.86 -10.69
N GLY A 219 12.84 0.52 -11.09
CA GLY A 219 11.81 1.50 -11.45
C GLY A 219 11.49 2.45 -10.29
N ILE A 220 11.28 1.90 -9.08
CA ILE A 220 11.06 2.68 -7.86
C ILE A 220 12.26 3.58 -7.56
N LEU A 221 13.48 3.05 -7.61
CA LEU A 221 14.70 3.82 -7.34
C LEU A 221 14.88 4.98 -8.33
N ASN A 222 14.53 4.77 -9.61
CA ASN A 222 14.56 5.82 -10.62
C ASN A 222 13.54 6.91 -10.33
N ALA A 223 12.32 6.54 -9.92
CA ALA A 223 11.29 7.50 -9.51
C ALA A 223 11.72 8.31 -8.27
N ILE A 224 12.27 7.64 -7.25
CA ILE A 224 12.79 8.29 -6.04
C ILE A 224 13.86 9.33 -6.42
N LYS A 225 14.83 8.95 -7.25
CA LYS A 225 15.92 9.85 -7.66
C LYS A 225 15.45 11.01 -8.52
N SER A 226 14.60 10.74 -9.51
CA SER A 226 14.14 11.76 -10.46
C SER A 226 13.22 12.79 -9.81
N ARG A 227 12.40 12.39 -8.84
CA ARG A 227 11.46 13.27 -8.12
C ARG A 227 12.00 13.76 -6.77
N ARG A 228 13.18 13.29 -6.34
CA ARG A 228 13.76 13.56 -5.01
C ARG A 228 12.79 13.24 -3.86
N LEU A 229 12.15 12.07 -3.96
CA LEU A 229 11.11 11.65 -3.00
C LEU A 229 11.66 11.46 -1.57
N ASP A 230 12.95 11.20 -1.43
CA ASP A 230 13.66 11.15 -0.15
C ASP A 230 13.57 12.49 0.60
N THR A 231 13.72 13.61 -0.12
CA THR A 231 13.61 14.96 0.47
C THR A 231 12.17 15.28 0.87
N LEU A 232 11.21 14.92 0.00
CA LEU A 232 9.78 15.14 0.25
C LEU A 232 9.28 14.33 1.45
N PHE A 233 9.60 13.03 1.48
CA PHE A 233 9.25 12.14 2.58
C PHE A 233 9.79 12.64 3.93
N GLU A 234 11.07 13.02 3.99
CA GLU A 234 11.66 13.54 5.23
C GLU A 234 10.95 14.80 5.72
N LEU A 235 10.60 15.70 4.81
CA LEU A 235 9.93 16.95 5.16
C LEU A 235 8.49 16.70 5.63
N GLU A 236 7.75 15.83 4.95
CA GLU A 236 6.39 15.45 5.32
C GLU A 236 6.35 14.76 6.70
N GLU A 237 7.27 13.84 6.99
CA GLU A 237 7.40 13.21 8.31
C GLU A 237 7.64 14.25 9.41
N LYS A 238 8.52 15.23 9.17
CA LYS A 238 8.76 16.32 10.13
C LYS A 238 7.50 17.16 10.34
N ILE A 239 6.76 17.49 9.28
CA ILE A 239 5.51 18.24 9.36
C ILE A 239 4.46 17.46 10.17
N MET A 240 4.27 16.18 9.86
CA MET A 240 3.30 15.31 10.54
C MET A 240 3.66 15.08 12.01
N ALA A 241 4.97 15.00 12.32
CA ALA A 241 5.50 14.93 13.69
C ALA A 241 5.51 16.29 14.42
N LYS A 242 5.11 17.39 13.76
CA LYS A 242 5.18 18.77 14.28
C LYS A 242 6.60 19.19 14.69
N ALA A 243 7.61 18.68 14.02
CA ALA A 243 9.01 19.05 14.20
C ALA A 243 9.36 20.34 13.43
N SER A 244 10.47 20.97 13.80
CA SER A 244 11.01 22.11 13.06
C SER A 244 11.54 21.67 11.69
N LEU A 245 11.29 22.48 10.67
CA LEU A 245 11.81 22.25 9.32
C LEU A 245 13.21 22.85 9.20
N ASP A 246 14.17 22.07 8.70
CA ASP A 246 15.54 22.54 8.46
C ASP A 246 15.64 23.47 7.24
N LYS A 247 14.69 23.34 6.31
CA LYS A 247 14.57 24.17 5.13
C LYS A 247 13.17 24.78 5.05
N PRO A 248 13.05 26.06 4.64
CA PRO A 248 11.76 26.66 4.35
C PRO A 248 10.99 25.85 3.30
N LEU A 249 9.71 25.60 3.57
CA LEU A 249 8.82 24.88 2.63
C LEU A 249 8.75 25.56 1.25
N MET A 250 8.80 26.90 1.24
CA MET A 250 8.76 27.71 0.02
C MET A 250 9.91 27.38 -0.94
N ASP A 251 11.10 27.07 -0.40
CA ASP A 251 12.28 26.75 -1.20
C ASP A 251 12.08 25.43 -1.95
N VAL A 252 11.45 24.45 -1.30
CA VAL A 252 11.14 23.13 -1.90
C VAL A 252 10.06 23.24 -2.97
N ILE A 253 9.01 24.02 -2.73
CA ILE A 253 7.93 24.24 -3.73
C ILE A 253 8.47 24.98 -4.96
N SER A 254 9.37 25.94 -4.75
CA SER A 254 9.94 26.75 -5.84
C SER A 254 11.06 26.05 -6.61
N ASP A 255 11.63 24.97 -6.07
CA ASP A 255 12.71 24.21 -6.72
C ASP A 255 12.19 23.45 -7.95
N PRO A 256 12.64 23.76 -9.18
CA PRO A 256 12.20 23.07 -10.38
C PRO A 256 12.67 21.61 -10.46
N ASP A 257 13.71 21.24 -9.71
CA ASP A 257 14.29 19.89 -9.75
C ASP A 257 13.71 18.94 -8.68
N THR A 258 12.79 19.43 -7.83
CA THR A 258 12.20 18.64 -6.74
C THR A 258 10.73 18.36 -6.98
N GLY A 259 10.39 17.08 -7.10
CA GLY A 259 9.01 16.61 -7.24
C GLY A 259 8.33 17.01 -8.55
N THR A 260 7.17 16.38 -8.78
CA THR A 260 6.19 16.81 -9.76
C THR A 260 5.28 17.91 -9.18
N PRO A 261 4.45 18.59 -10.01
CA PRO A 261 3.44 19.50 -9.49
C PRO A 261 2.51 18.84 -8.44
N ASP A 262 2.14 17.58 -8.67
CA ASP A 262 1.31 16.82 -7.71
C ASP A 262 2.04 16.56 -6.38
N ASP A 263 3.34 16.28 -6.42
CA ASP A 263 4.16 16.10 -5.22
C ASP A 263 4.21 17.37 -4.37
N LYS A 264 4.40 18.52 -5.03
CA LYS A 264 4.42 19.83 -4.37
C LYS A 264 3.05 20.17 -3.77
N MET A 265 1.97 19.85 -4.49
CA MET A 265 0.62 20.01 -4.00
C MET A 265 0.35 19.13 -2.77
N ARG A 266 0.73 17.85 -2.81
CA ARG A 266 0.60 16.91 -1.68
C ARG A 266 1.33 17.43 -0.46
N LEU A 267 2.60 17.79 -0.62
CA LEU A 267 3.43 18.35 0.46
C LEU A 267 2.77 19.59 1.09
N PHE A 268 2.30 20.53 0.28
CA PHE A 268 1.65 21.74 0.80
C PHE A 268 0.32 21.43 1.49
N ILE A 269 -0.49 20.51 0.96
CA ILE A 269 -1.73 20.10 1.61
C ILE A 269 -1.44 19.46 2.98
N ILE A 270 -0.43 18.59 3.08
CA ILE A 270 0.00 18.00 4.36
C ILE A 270 0.42 19.11 5.32
N TYR A 271 1.26 20.04 4.88
CA TYR A 271 1.67 21.20 5.67
C TYR A 271 0.46 22.00 6.16
N TYR A 272 -0.48 22.30 5.26
CA TYR A 272 -1.64 23.09 5.59
C TYR A 272 -2.55 22.38 6.59
N ILE A 273 -2.81 21.08 6.43
CA ILE A 273 -3.68 20.31 7.33
C ILE A 273 -3.04 20.19 8.72
N CYS A 274 -1.73 19.93 8.81
CA CYS A 274 -1.02 19.76 10.08
C CYS A 274 -0.73 21.09 10.81
N SER A 275 -0.69 22.22 10.10
CA SER A 275 -0.45 23.54 10.68
C SER A 275 -1.68 24.11 11.38
N HIS A 276 -1.53 24.67 12.60
CA HIS A 276 -2.68 25.10 13.41
C HIS A 276 -3.29 26.44 12.94
N THR A 277 -2.48 27.33 12.40
CA THR A 277 -2.92 28.65 11.90
C THR A 277 -2.00 29.09 10.78
N MET A 278 -2.57 29.48 9.65
CA MET A 278 -1.85 30.12 8.55
C MET A 278 -2.65 31.34 8.12
N SER A 279 -1.98 32.48 7.95
CA SER A 279 -2.66 33.69 7.50
C SER A 279 -3.09 33.59 6.05
N GLU A 280 -4.10 34.38 5.66
CA GLU A 280 -4.57 34.41 4.27
C GLU A 280 -3.48 34.91 3.30
N SER A 281 -2.61 35.82 3.74
CA SER A 281 -1.50 36.31 2.93
C SER A 281 -0.40 35.26 2.74
N GLU A 282 -0.12 34.43 3.74
CA GLU A 282 0.80 33.28 3.59
C GLU A 282 0.20 32.23 2.66
N PHE A 283 -1.09 31.93 2.80
CA PHE A 283 -1.79 31.01 1.92
C PHE A 283 -1.74 31.45 0.46
N GLU A 284 -1.95 32.74 0.19
CA GLU A 284 -1.89 33.28 -1.17
C GLU A 284 -0.48 33.18 -1.76
N LYS A 285 0.56 33.43 -0.95
CA LYS A 285 1.96 33.27 -1.38
C LYS A 285 2.26 31.83 -1.81
N TYR A 286 1.83 30.84 -1.03
CA TYR A 286 2.02 29.44 -1.40
C TYR A 286 1.16 29.04 -2.61
N SER A 287 -0.06 29.57 -2.72
CA SER A 287 -0.94 29.34 -3.87
C SER A 287 -0.30 29.84 -5.17
N GLN A 288 0.28 31.04 -5.15
CA GLN A 288 1.00 31.57 -6.30
C GLN A 288 2.25 30.75 -6.63
N ALA A 289 3.00 30.30 -5.62
CA ALA A 289 4.17 29.45 -5.84
C ALA A 289 3.81 28.09 -6.47
N LEU A 290 2.70 27.48 -6.02
CA LEU A 290 2.19 26.24 -6.60
C LEU A 290 1.69 26.42 -8.03
N GLU A 291 0.98 27.52 -8.31
CA GLU A 291 0.56 27.86 -9.68
C GLU A 291 1.78 28.06 -10.60
N ASN A 292 2.80 28.77 -10.13
CA ASN A 292 4.06 28.95 -10.87
C ASN A 292 4.80 27.63 -11.09
N ALA A 293 4.65 26.67 -10.17
CA ALA A 293 5.16 25.31 -10.31
C ALA A 293 4.28 24.41 -11.21
N GLY A 294 3.19 24.93 -11.78
CA GLY A 294 2.30 24.23 -12.72
C GLY A 294 1.17 23.43 -12.08
N CYS A 295 0.83 23.69 -10.81
CA CYS A 295 -0.22 22.95 -10.09
C CYS A 295 -1.64 23.47 -10.42
N ASP A 296 -2.65 22.58 -10.47
CA ASP A 296 -4.07 22.95 -10.41
C ASP A 296 -4.46 23.29 -8.97
N LEU A 297 -5.01 24.48 -8.72
CA LEU A 297 -5.42 24.93 -7.37
C LEU A 297 -6.80 24.42 -6.92
N LYS A 298 -7.56 23.71 -7.77
CA LYS A 298 -8.87 23.13 -7.37
C LYS A 298 -8.81 22.25 -6.11
N PRO A 299 -7.84 21.33 -5.94
CA PRO A 299 -7.72 20.53 -4.73
C PRO A 299 -7.52 21.41 -3.49
N LEU A 300 -6.68 22.44 -3.61
CA LEU A 300 -6.39 23.34 -2.51
C LEU A 300 -7.63 24.14 -2.05
N ASN A 301 -8.48 24.57 -2.98
CA ASN A 301 -9.76 25.21 -2.66
C ASN A 301 -10.72 24.29 -1.89
N TYR A 302 -10.74 23.00 -2.23
CA TYR A 302 -11.52 22.01 -1.49
C TYR A 302 -10.97 21.84 -0.08
N ILE A 303 -9.66 21.67 0.07
CA ILE A 303 -9.01 21.50 1.38
C ILE A 303 -9.20 22.75 2.27
N LYS A 304 -9.15 23.97 1.70
CA LYS A 304 -9.43 25.21 2.45
C LYS A 304 -10.84 25.17 3.08
N ARG A 305 -11.85 24.70 2.34
CA ARG A 305 -13.22 24.54 2.87
C ARG A 305 -13.29 23.44 3.91
N TRP A 306 -12.74 22.27 3.59
CA TRP A 306 -12.72 21.12 4.49
C TRP A 306 -12.08 21.43 5.85
N LYS A 307 -10.94 22.15 5.86
CA LYS A 307 -10.23 22.48 7.10
C LYS A 307 -11.03 23.41 8.03
N VAL A 308 -11.84 24.31 7.46
CA VAL A 308 -12.75 25.17 8.24
C VAL A 308 -13.81 24.31 8.92
N ASP A 309 -14.39 23.36 8.19
CA ASP A 309 -15.40 22.44 8.72
C ASP A 309 -14.80 21.51 9.80
N ASP A 310 -13.58 20.99 9.58
CA ASP A 310 -12.89 20.12 10.53
C ASP A 310 -12.51 20.84 11.84
N HIS A 311 -11.95 22.05 11.76
CA HIS A 311 -11.69 22.86 12.95
C HIS A 311 -12.96 23.14 13.74
N MET A 312 -14.07 23.41 13.06
CA MET A 312 -15.38 23.61 13.71
C MET A 312 -15.84 22.33 14.42
N ILE A 313 -15.72 21.17 13.78
CA ILE A 313 -16.07 19.86 14.35
C ILE A 313 -15.18 19.53 15.56
N GLN A 314 -13.88 19.76 15.47
CA GLN A 314 -12.93 19.46 16.54
C GLN A 314 -13.14 20.39 17.75
N MET A 315 -13.45 21.67 17.52
CA MET A 315 -13.85 22.60 18.59
C MET A 315 -15.15 22.16 19.27
N ILE A 316 -16.16 21.72 18.50
CA ILE A 316 -17.41 21.19 19.05
C ILE A 316 -17.15 19.91 19.85
N ALA A 317 -16.33 18.99 19.35
CA ALA A 317 -15.98 17.74 20.03
C ALA A 317 -15.22 17.97 21.34
N ILE A 318 -14.26 18.92 21.36
CA ILE A 318 -13.54 19.33 22.57
C ILE A 318 -14.52 19.96 23.56
N ALA A 319 -15.40 20.87 23.11
CA ALA A 319 -16.42 21.48 23.95
C ALA A 319 -17.38 20.44 24.54
N TYR A 320 -17.77 19.43 23.76
CA TYR A 320 -18.64 18.34 24.20
C TYR A 320 -17.94 17.41 25.21
N CYS A 321 -16.67 17.07 24.98
CA CYS A 321 -15.84 16.33 25.95
C CYS A 321 -15.65 17.09 27.26
N LEU A 322 -15.43 18.41 27.19
CA LEU A 322 -15.36 19.28 28.38
C LEU A 322 -16.69 19.33 29.12
N LEU A 323 -17.82 19.47 28.40
CA LEU A 323 -19.17 19.43 28.98
C LEU A 323 -19.47 18.09 29.65
N LEU A 324 -19.11 16.96 29.03
CA LEU A 324 -19.26 15.63 29.60
C LEU A 324 -18.40 15.46 30.86
N ARG A 325 -17.16 15.97 30.87
CA ARG A 325 -16.31 15.98 32.07
C ARG A 325 -16.90 16.86 33.18
N CYS A 326 -17.42 18.05 32.87
CA CYS A 326 -18.08 18.92 33.85
C CYS A 326 -19.37 18.30 34.42
N ARG A 327 -20.12 17.56 33.59
CA ARG A 327 -21.33 16.85 34.02
C ARG A 327 -20.99 15.66 34.93
N ALA A 328 -19.98 14.87 34.56
CA ALA A 328 -19.47 13.79 35.39
C ALA A 328 -18.92 14.31 36.74
N ALA A 329 -18.24 15.46 36.76
CA ALA A 329 -17.76 16.09 37.98
C ALA A 329 -18.90 16.54 38.91
N LYS A 330 -19.97 17.14 38.35
CA LYS A 330 -21.17 17.52 39.12
C LYS A 330 -21.93 16.33 39.70
N GLU A 331 -21.97 15.20 38.99
CA GLU A 331 -22.62 13.97 39.47
C GLU A 331 -21.80 13.26 40.57
N LEU A 332 -20.50 13.56 40.67
CA LEU A 332 -19.59 13.01 41.69
C LEU A 332 -19.44 13.89 42.94
N GLY A 333 -20.13 15.02 43.04
CA GLY A 333 -20.24 15.81 44.27
C GLY A 333 -18.96 16.54 44.71
N ASN A 334 -18.09 16.94 43.77
CA ASN A 334 -17.01 17.91 44.01
C ASN A 334 -17.36 19.28 43.42
#